data_AF-H1PPD1-F1
#
_entry.id   AF-H1PPD1-F1
#
_cell.length_a   1.000
_cell.length_b   1.000
_cell.length_c   1.000
_cell.angle_alpha   90.00
_cell.angle_beta   90.00
_cell.angle_gamma   90.00
#
_symmetry.space_group_name_H-M   'P 1'
#
loop_
_entity.id
_entity.type
_entity.pdbx_description
1 polymer ?
#
loop_
_entity_poly.entity_id
_entity_poly.type
_entity_poly.pdbx_seq_one_letter_code
_entity_poly.pdbx_strand_id
1 'polypeptide(L)'
;MQINLKSIIYSLIAKEIQVYIPNEITDALYINNLVCSNCRNIWHTSLLECYFCGSLNSYLYKCSDCNKYIPITNSKKECPFCKSKKLYKICYNPDCISNTDENIKALTNKNNGVFDIHSTFNLSLQNCYHCGGKLNEYKSYLVFVCPDTLKIVNFEESYNLNILKEFLNRKLTENENYKEEYVIFKIKDINDNIKYIFNEIKHFYDTNFEKKENLYESISEIIEVLY
;
A
#
# COMPACT_ATOMS: atom_id res chain seq x y z
N MET A 1 5.11 -21.18 -9.93
CA MET A 1 5.51 -20.03 -9.10
C MET A 1 6.09 -20.55 -7.80
N GLN A 2 7.34 -20.21 -7.49
CA GLN A 2 8.00 -20.70 -6.28
C GLN A 2 7.25 -20.22 -5.02
N ILE A 3 7.16 -21.06 -3.99
CA ILE A 3 6.37 -20.81 -2.77
C ILE A 3 6.80 -19.51 -2.08
N ASN A 4 8.10 -19.18 -2.10
CA ASN A 4 8.66 -17.98 -1.49
C ASN A 4 8.15 -16.69 -2.15
N LEU A 5 8.10 -16.63 -3.49
CA LEU A 5 7.60 -15.48 -4.24
C LEU A 5 6.12 -15.21 -3.91
N LYS A 6 5.31 -16.26 -3.80
CA LYS A 6 3.88 -16.15 -3.47
C LYS A 6 3.65 -15.53 -2.08
N SER A 7 4.39 -15.98 -1.07
CA SER A 7 4.28 -15.41 0.28
C SER A 7 4.68 -13.94 0.34
N ILE A 8 5.70 -13.55 -0.44
CA ILE A 8 6.15 -12.16 -0.49
C ILE A 8 5.10 -11.28 -1.15
N ILE A 9 4.57 -11.71 -2.30
CA ILE A 9 3.51 -10.99 -3.02
C ILE A 9 2.29 -10.77 -2.14
N TYR A 10 1.80 -11.79 -1.44
CA TYR A 10 0.63 -11.61 -0.57
C TYR A 10 0.89 -10.67 0.60
N SER A 11 2.11 -10.66 1.15
CA SER A 11 2.49 -9.74 2.22
C SER A 11 2.49 -8.29 1.74
N LEU A 12 3.00 -8.04 0.52
CA LEU A 12 2.98 -6.73 -0.12
C LEU A 12 1.55 -6.27 -0.43
N ILE A 13 0.72 -7.13 -1.04
CA ILE A 13 -0.68 -6.82 -1.37
C ILE A 13 -1.50 -6.51 -0.11
N ALA A 14 -1.26 -7.22 1.00
CA ALA A 14 -1.94 -6.95 2.28
C ALA A 14 -1.63 -5.56 2.85
N LYS A 15 -0.58 -4.90 2.37
CA LYS A 15 -0.18 -3.52 2.70
C LYS A 15 -0.57 -2.51 1.61
N GLU A 16 -1.50 -2.88 0.74
CA GLU A 16 -2.01 -2.05 -0.37
C GLU A 16 -0.93 -1.68 -1.42
N ILE A 17 0.17 -2.44 -1.48
CA ILE A 17 1.21 -2.28 -2.50
C ILE A 17 0.77 -2.96 -3.79
N GLN A 18 0.89 -2.26 -4.91
CA GLN A 18 0.58 -2.84 -6.22
C GLN A 18 1.79 -3.64 -6.71
N VAL A 19 1.58 -4.94 -6.87
CA VAL A 19 2.62 -5.88 -7.29
C VAL A 19 2.19 -6.57 -8.57
N TYR A 20 3.10 -6.60 -9.54
CA TYR A 20 2.92 -7.28 -10.82
C TYR A 20 3.97 -8.38 -10.95
N ILE A 21 3.56 -9.50 -11.54
CA ILE A 21 4.47 -10.62 -11.83
C ILE A 21 4.83 -10.51 -13.31
N PRO A 22 6.09 -10.18 -13.66
CA PRO A 22 6.52 -10.18 -15.05
C PRO A 22 6.42 -11.59 -15.64
N ASN A 23 5.84 -11.71 -16.84
CA ASN A 23 5.64 -13.02 -17.50
C ASN A 23 6.97 -13.69 -17.87
N GLU A 24 7.99 -12.89 -18.17
CA GLU A 24 9.28 -13.36 -18.69
C GLU A 24 10.32 -13.60 -17.59
N ILE A 25 10.09 -13.11 -16.36
CA ILE A 25 11.04 -13.20 -15.25
C ILE A 25 10.41 -13.96 -14.09
N THR A 26 10.80 -15.22 -13.93
CA THR A 26 10.13 -16.16 -13.01
C THR A 26 10.41 -15.94 -11.52
N ASP A 27 11.46 -15.17 -11.21
CA ASP A 27 12.00 -14.90 -9.88
C ASP A 27 12.03 -13.39 -9.58
N ALA A 28 11.16 -12.61 -10.23
CA ALA A 28 11.01 -11.19 -9.96
C ALA A 28 9.56 -10.80 -9.70
N LEU A 29 9.41 -9.66 -9.05
CA LEU A 29 8.17 -8.93 -8.92
C LEU A 29 8.44 -7.47 -9.26
N TYR A 30 7.43 -6.80 -9.82
CA TYR A 30 7.47 -5.39 -10.11
C TYR A 30 6.53 -4.67 -9.14
N ILE A 31 7.09 -3.78 -8.34
CA ILE A 31 6.32 -2.95 -7.41
C ILE A 31 6.08 -1.61 -8.10
N ASN A 32 4.84 -1.14 -8.10
CA ASN A 32 4.51 0.18 -8.62
C ASN A 32 3.63 0.92 -7.62
N ASN A 33 4.19 1.90 -6.93
CA ASN A 33 3.48 2.67 -5.92
C ASN A 33 3.19 4.07 -6.43
N LEU A 34 1.92 4.48 -6.35
CA LEU A 34 1.57 5.88 -6.47
C LEU A 34 1.85 6.56 -5.13
N VAL A 35 2.80 7.49 -5.10
CA VAL A 35 3.24 8.17 -3.88
C VAL A 35 3.14 9.68 -4.02
N CYS A 36 3.09 10.40 -2.90
CA CYS A 36 3.20 11.85 -2.92
C CYS A 36 4.63 12.29 -3.29
N SER A 37 4.78 13.19 -4.26
CA SER A 37 6.09 13.73 -4.65
C SER A 37 6.80 14.50 -3.53
N ASN A 38 6.05 15.01 -2.53
CA ASN A 38 6.60 15.79 -1.41
C ASN A 38 7.05 14.91 -0.23
N CYS A 39 6.17 14.07 0.30
CA CYS A 39 6.42 13.32 1.53
C CYS A 39 6.57 11.80 1.33
N ARG A 40 6.52 11.31 0.09
CA ARG A 40 6.70 9.90 -0.31
C ARG A 40 5.73 8.87 0.25
N ASN A 41 4.79 9.28 1.10
CA ASN A 41 3.70 8.43 1.57
C ASN A 41 2.79 8.02 0.41
N ILE A 42 2.10 6.89 0.59
CA ILE A 42 1.14 6.34 -0.38
C ILE A 42 0.07 7.39 -0.73
N TRP A 43 -0.21 7.49 -2.03
CA TRP A 43 -1.34 8.24 -2.51
C TRP A 43 -2.59 7.37 -2.55
N HIS A 44 -3.45 7.50 -1.54
CA HIS A 44 -4.66 6.69 -1.42
C HIS A 44 -5.76 7.14 -2.39
N THR A 45 -5.78 6.57 -3.60
CA THR A 45 -6.83 6.82 -4.61
C THR A 45 -8.21 6.26 -4.24
N SER A 46 -8.23 5.33 -3.29
CA SER A 46 -9.44 4.70 -2.73
C SER A 46 -10.18 5.59 -1.73
N LEU A 47 -9.51 6.62 -1.17
CA LEU A 47 -10.16 7.58 -0.28
C LEU A 47 -11.01 8.55 -1.09
N LEU A 48 -12.20 8.85 -0.56
CA LEU A 48 -13.15 9.77 -1.15
C LEU A 48 -13.20 11.08 -0.36
N GLU A 49 -13.23 12.19 -1.08
CA GLU A 49 -13.43 13.55 -0.58
C GLU A 49 -14.80 14.09 -0.98
N CYS A 50 -15.40 14.89 -0.11
CA CYS A 50 -16.60 15.64 -0.41
C CYS A 50 -16.29 16.73 -1.44
N TYR A 51 -16.98 16.72 -2.58
CA TYR A 51 -16.81 17.70 -3.66
C TYR A 51 -16.90 19.15 -3.15
N PHE A 52 -17.78 19.40 -2.17
CA PHE A 52 -18.11 20.74 -1.72
C PHE A 52 -17.11 21.34 -0.72
N CYS A 53 -16.41 20.53 0.07
CA CYS A 53 -15.56 21.04 1.16
C CYS A 53 -14.26 20.26 1.37
N GLY A 54 -13.96 19.25 0.54
CA GLY A 54 -12.75 18.44 0.64
C GLY A 54 -12.69 17.51 1.86
N SER A 55 -13.73 17.46 2.69
CA SER A 55 -13.73 16.56 3.86
C SER A 55 -13.74 15.10 3.44
N LEU A 56 -12.95 14.28 4.11
CA LEU A 56 -12.84 12.85 3.81
C LEU A 56 -14.08 12.08 4.22
N ASN A 57 -14.34 10.98 3.52
CA ASN A 57 -15.37 10.04 3.87
C ASN A 57 -15.09 9.41 5.24
N SER A 58 -15.97 9.65 6.21
CA SER A 58 -15.89 9.06 7.54
C SER A 58 -16.43 7.63 7.61
N TYR A 59 -16.97 7.08 6.50
CA TYR A 59 -17.59 5.76 6.43
C TYR A 59 -18.74 5.56 7.44
N LEU A 60 -19.51 6.63 7.68
CA LEU A 60 -20.66 6.66 8.57
C LEU A 60 -21.94 7.00 7.80
N TYR A 61 -23.04 6.36 8.19
CA TYR A 61 -24.38 6.84 7.90
C TYR A 61 -24.83 7.84 8.97
N LYS A 62 -25.64 8.82 8.58
CA LYS A 62 -26.45 9.63 9.50
C LYS A 62 -27.93 9.32 9.29
N CYS A 63 -28.64 9.07 10.38
CA CYS A 63 -30.09 8.94 10.34
C CYS A 63 -30.75 10.32 10.34
N SER A 64 -31.63 10.61 9.38
CA SER A 64 -32.31 11.92 9.33
C SER A 64 -33.32 12.12 10.46
N ASP A 65 -33.91 11.03 10.99
CA ASP A 65 -35.00 11.14 11.97
C ASP A 65 -34.49 11.33 13.40
N CYS A 66 -33.32 10.77 13.74
CA CYS A 66 -32.73 10.90 15.09
C CYS A 66 -31.33 11.54 15.12
N ASN A 67 -30.79 11.93 13.96
CA ASN A 67 -29.48 12.57 13.78
C ASN A 67 -28.26 11.79 14.29
N LYS A 68 -28.42 10.52 14.69
CA LYS A 68 -27.31 9.67 15.15
C LYS A 68 -26.49 9.14 13.98
N TYR A 69 -25.18 9.07 14.20
CA TYR A 69 -24.22 8.44 13.29
C TYR A 69 -24.14 6.94 13.53
N ILE A 70 -23.98 6.16 12.46
CA ILE A 70 -23.96 4.71 12.46
C ILE A 70 -22.83 4.23 11.53
N PRO A 71 -21.95 3.31 11.97
CA PRO A 71 -20.91 2.74 11.10
C PRO A 71 -21.50 2.03 9.87
N ILE A 72 -20.83 2.16 8.72
CA ILE A 72 -21.24 1.48 7.48
C ILE A 72 -21.18 -0.05 7.59
N THR A 73 -20.34 -0.57 8.50
CA THR A 73 -20.19 -2.00 8.77
C THR A 73 -21.42 -2.62 9.44
N ASN A 74 -22.39 -1.81 9.89
CA ASN A 74 -23.63 -2.32 10.43
C ASN A 74 -24.50 -2.89 9.29
N SER A 75 -24.75 -4.20 9.31
CA SER A 75 -25.45 -4.93 8.24
C SER A 75 -26.92 -4.56 8.06
N LYS A 76 -27.49 -3.78 8.98
CA LYS A 76 -28.90 -3.39 8.98
C LYS A 76 -29.13 -2.13 8.15
N LYS A 77 -30.06 -2.19 7.18
CA LYS A 77 -30.55 -1.04 6.39
C LYS A 77 -31.50 -0.12 7.19
N GLU A 78 -31.37 -0.08 8.51
CA GLU A 78 -32.21 0.72 9.40
C GLU A 78 -31.40 1.27 10.57
N CYS A 79 -31.81 2.43 11.07
CA CYS A 79 -31.23 3.04 12.25
C CYS A 79 -31.46 2.15 13.48
N PRO A 80 -30.42 1.76 14.23
CA PRO A 80 -30.58 0.91 15.40
C PRO A 80 -31.32 1.62 16.55
N PHE A 81 -31.36 2.96 16.53
CA PHE A 81 -31.94 3.78 17.61
C PHE A 81 -33.41 4.13 17.42
N CYS A 82 -33.86 4.33 16.18
CA CYS A 82 -35.23 4.76 15.87
C CYS A 82 -35.92 3.92 14.78
N LYS A 83 -35.26 2.87 14.27
CA LYS A 83 -35.78 1.97 13.22
C LYS A 83 -36.07 2.64 11.87
N SER A 84 -35.69 3.90 11.70
CA SER A 84 -35.82 4.61 10.41
C SER A 84 -34.91 4.02 9.34
N LYS A 85 -35.41 3.95 8.11
CA LYS A 85 -34.63 3.57 6.92
C LYS A 85 -33.93 4.76 6.25
N LYS A 86 -34.16 5.98 6.74
CA LYS A 86 -33.58 7.21 6.17
C LYS A 86 -32.14 7.40 6.67
N LEU A 87 -31.25 6.61 6.10
CA LEU A 87 -29.81 6.61 6.37
C LEU A 87 -29.07 7.19 5.17
N TYR A 88 -28.25 8.20 5.41
CA TYR A 88 -27.53 8.92 4.36
C TYR A 88 -26.03 8.99 4.68
N LYS A 89 -25.18 8.79 3.67
CA LYS A 89 -23.71 8.93 3.79
C LYS A 89 -23.32 10.39 3.62
N ILE A 90 -23.62 11.21 4.61
CA ILE A 90 -23.45 12.67 4.54
C ILE A 90 -21.99 13.11 4.74
N CYS A 91 -21.69 14.36 4.42
CA CYS A 91 -20.43 14.99 4.81
C CYS A 91 -20.37 15.16 6.34
N TYR A 92 -19.27 14.77 6.99
CA TYR A 92 -19.11 14.93 8.44
C TYR A 92 -18.88 16.38 8.86
N ASN A 93 -18.31 17.22 7.98
CA ASN A 93 -18.12 18.64 8.25
C ASN A 93 -19.48 19.35 8.40
N PRO A 94 -19.83 19.86 9.60
CA PRO A 94 -21.14 20.46 9.86
C PRO A 94 -21.41 21.70 9.01
N ASP A 95 -20.36 22.43 8.61
CA ASP A 95 -20.47 23.69 7.85
C ASP A 95 -20.52 23.47 6.34
N CYS A 96 -20.40 22.22 5.88
CA CYS A 96 -20.49 21.90 4.45
C CYS A 96 -21.86 22.29 3.88
N ILE A 97 -21.88 22.90 2.69
CA ILE A 97 -23.13 23.28 2.01
C ILE A 97 -24.05 22.09 1.71
N SER A 98 -23.51 20.87 1.63
CA SER A 98 -24.33 19.65 1.55
C SER A 98 -25.20 19.39 2.78
N ASN A 99 -24.89 20.04 3.91
CA ASN A 99 -25.56 19.93 5.19
C ASN A 99 -26.37 21.18 5.56
N THR A 100 -25.92 22.36 5.12
CA THR A 100 -26.48 23.66 5.51
C THR A 100 -27.43 24.26 4.47
N ASP A 101 -27.21 24.02 3.17
CA ASP A 101 -28.14 24.45 2.11
C ASP A 101 -29.21 23.37 1.88
N GLU A 102 -30.48 23.71 2.11
CA GLU A 102 -31.58 22.74 2.04
C GLU A 102 -31.81 22.19 0.61
N ASN A 103 -31.54 22.96 -0.44
CA ASN A 103 -31.67 22.46 -1.81
C ASN A 103 -30.56 21.44 -2.14
N ILE A 104 -29.31 21.76 -1.79
CA ILE A 104 -28.18 20.84 -1.99
C ILE A 104 -28.33 19.60 -1.11
N LYS A 105 -28.77 19.76 0.13
CA LYS A 105 -29.04 18.65 1.05
C LYS A 105 -30.14 17.74 0.54
N ALA A 106 -31.24 18.28 0.02
CA ALA A 106 -32.29 17.47 -0.61
C ALA A 106 -31.76 16.68 -1.82
N LEU A 107 -30.93 17.34 -2.65
CA LEU A 107 -30.30 16.72 -3.81
C LEU A 107 -29.31 15.61 -3.43
N THR A 108 -28.45 15.85 -2.44
CA THR A 108 -27.49 14.84 -1.95
C THR A 108 -28.20 13.66 -1.30
N ASN A 109 -29.25 13.91 -0.50
CA ASN A 109 -30.06 12.85 0.09
C ASN A 109 -30.81 12.00 -0.96
N LYS A 110 -31.23 12.60 -2.08
CA LYS A 110 -31.80 11.85 -3.22
C LYS A 110 -30.80 10.83 -3.78
N ASN A 111 -29.50 11.11 -3.68
CA ASN A 111 -28.39 10.23 -4.04
C ASN A 111 -27.84 9.43 -2.85
N ASN A 112 -28.63 9.22 -1.79
CA ASN A 112 -28.22 8.50 -0.56
C ASN A 112 -27.05 9.14 0.22
N GLY A 113 -26.74 10.40 -0.05
CA GLY A 113 -25.69 11.18 0.59
C GLY A 113 -24.54 11.55 -0.36
N VAL A 114 -23.57 12.28 0.19
CA VAL A 114 -22.37 12.73 -0.54
C VAL A 114 -21.48 11.55 -0.92
N PHE A 115 -21.27 10.63 0.01
CA PHE A 115 -20.32 9.51 -0.15
C PHE A 115 -20.96 8.20 -0.60
N ASP A 116 -22.15 8.26 -1.20
CA ASP A 116 -22.69 7.07 -1.86
C ASP A 116 -21.94 6.76 -3.16
N ILE A 117 -21.81 5.48 -3.50
CA ILE A 117 -21.07 5.02 -4.68
C ILE A 117 -21.71 5.54 -5.99
N HIS A 118 -23.00 5.82 -5.96
CA HIS A 118 -23.73 6.39 -7.10
C HIS A 118 -23.88 7.92 -7.02
N SER A 119 -23.29 8.55 -6.00
CA SER A 119 -23.36 9.99 -5.82
C SER A 119 -22.27 10.68 -6.64
N THR A 120 -22.65 11.73 -7.37
CA THR A 120 -21.71 12.57 -8.13
C THR A 120 -21.05 13.65 -7.27
N PHE A 121 -21.27 13.62 -5.95
CA PHE A 121 -20.82 14.66 -5.00
C PHE A 121 -19.59 14.25 -4.19
N ASN A 122 -18.96 13.13 -4.55
CA ASN A 122 -17.65 12.75 -4.05
C ASN A 122 -16.65 12.66 -5.20
N LEU A 123 -15.37 12.83 -4.85
CA LEU A 123 -14.24 12.68 -5.74
C LEU A 123 -13.20 11.78 -5.06
N SER A 124 -12.33 11.14 -5.84
CA SER A 124 -11.10 10.57 -5.29
C SER A 124 -10.24 11.67 -4.67
N LEU A 125 -9.51 11.31 -3.61
CA LEU A 125 -8.56 12.16 -2.91
C LEU A 125 -7.67 12.97 -3.89
N GLN A 126 -7.76 14.30 -3.82
CA GLN A 126 -7.02 15.21 -4.72
C GLN A 126 -5.67 15.66 -4.16
N ASN A 127 -5.46 15.56 -2.85
CA ASN A 127 -4.22 15.95 -2.19
C ASN A 127 -3.70 14.82 -1.31
N CYS A 128 -2.39 14.77 -1.07
CA CYS A 128 -1.80 13.80 -0.17
C CYS A 128 -2.43 13.89 1.23
N TYR A 129 -2.97 12.78 1.71
CA TYR A 129 -3.58 12.68 3.03
C TYR A 129 -2.62 13.09 4.17
N HIS A 130 -1.33 12.80 4.01
CA HIS A 130 -0.33 13.05 5.05
C HIS A 130 0.19 14.49 5.09
N CYS A 131 0.43 15.13 3.94
CA CYS A 131 1.09 16.44 3.89
C CYS A 131 0.33 17.52 3.11
N GLY A 132 -0.80 17.20 2.48
CA GLY A 132 -1.55 18.12 1.62
C GLY A 132 -0.88 18.43 0.27
N GLY A 133 0.19 17.71 -0.10
CA GLY A 133 0.86 17.86 -1.39
C GLY A 133 -0.08 17.55 -2.57
N LYS A 134 0.01 18.34 -3.64
CA LYS A 134 -0.90 18.27 -4.81
C LYS A 134 -0.42 17.36 -5.93
N LEU A 135 0.81 16.86 -5.82
CA LEU A 135 1.47 16.08 -6.85
C LEU A 135 1.70 14.66 -6.33
N ASN A 136 1.46 13.72 -7.22
CA ASN A 136 1.81 12.33 -7.08
C ASN A 136 2.72 11.90 -8.24
N GLU A 137 3.47 10.85 -8.00
CA GLU A 137 4.27 10.19 -9.00
C GLU A 137 4.26 8.69 -8.77
N TYR A 138 4.45 7.94 -9.85
CA TYR A 138 4.69 6.51 -9.77
C TYR A 138 6.15 6.25 -9.43
N LYS A 139 6.37 5.48 -8.37
CA LYS A 139 7.66 4.89 -8.05
C LYS A 139 7.61 3.40 -8.34
N SER A 140 8.50 2.99 -9.22
CA SER A 140 8.54 1.65 -9.78
C SER A 140 9.84 0.96 -9.43
N TYR A 141 9.74 -0.25 -8.89
CA TYR A 141 10.90 -1.05 -8.47
C TYR A 141 10.80 -2.44 -9.09
N LEU A 142 11.87 -2.88 -9.74
CA LEU A 142 12.03 -4.29 -10.08
C LEU A 142 12.74 -4.97 -8.91
N VAL A 143 12.08 -5.97 -8.31
CA VAL A 143 12.60 -6.67 -7.16
C VAL A 143 12.79 -8.14 -7.51
N PHE A 144 14.03 -8.60 -7.51
CA PHE A 144 14.34 -10.01 -7.67
C PHE A 144 14.24 -10.72 -6.31
N VAL A 145 13.67 -11.91 -6.32
CA VAL A 145 13.49 -12.74 -5.14
C VAL A 145 14.33 -13.98 -5.32
N CYS A 146 15.33 -14.17 -4.47
CA CYS A 146 16.12 -15.39 -4.52
C CYS A 146 15.22 -16.61 -4.20
N PRO A 147 15.19 -17.64 -5.07
CA PRO A 147 14.42 -18.86 -4.84
C PRO A 147 14.79 -19.55 -3.53
N ASP A 148 16.08 -19.55 -3.24
CA ASP A 148 16.70 -20.41 -2.25
C ASP A 148 16.68 -19.72 -0.89
N THR A 149 16.34 -20.50 0.13
CA THR A 149 16.46 -20.03 1.51
C THR A 149 17.89 -20.29 1.97
N LEU A 150 18.64 -19.22 2.18
CA LEU A 150 20.02 -19.30 2.65
C LEU A 150 20.03 -19.63 4.15
N LYS A 151 20.90 -20.55 4.58
CA LYS A 151 21.09 -20.83 6.01
C LYS A 151 22.31 -20.04 6.49
N ILE A 152 22.10 -19.11 7.40
CA ILE A 152 23.20 -18.33 7.98
C ILE A 152 23.58 -18.96 9.32
N VAL A 153 24.72 -19.65 9.31
CA VAL A 153 25.39 -20.13 10.53
C VAL A 153 26.29 -19.02 11.07
N ASN A 154 27.04 -18.33 10.19
CA ASN A 154 27.70 -17.05 10.42
C ASN A 154 27.68 -16.25 9.10
N PHE A 155 27.44 -14.94 9.16
CA PHE A 155 27.33 -14.08 7.96
C PHE A 155 28.63 -14.03 7.13
N GLU A 156 29.76 -14.39 7.76
CA GLU A 156 31.12 -14.40 7.21
C GLU A 156 31.47 -15.67 6.41
N GLU A 157 30.62 -16.71 6.39
CA GLU A 157 30.95 -17.95 5.67
C GLU A 157 30.78 -17.82 4.14
N SER A 158 31.87 -18.07 3.42
CA SER A 158 32.07 -17.88 1.97
C SER A 158 31.04 -18.56 1.04
N TYR A 159 30.32 -19.57 1.52
CA TYR A 159 29.37 -20.34 0.71
C TYR A 159 28.11 -19.54 0.37
N ASN A 160 27.57 -18.79 1.32
CA ASN A 160 26.39 -17.94 1.10
C ASN A 160 26.70 -16.76 0.19
N LEU A 161 27.92 -16.20 0.27
CA LEU A 161 28.38 -15.12 -0.60
C LEU A 161 28.51 -15.55 -2.07
N ASN A 162 28.91 -16.81 -2.34
CA ASN A 162 29.08 -17.29 -3.71
C ASN A 162 27.74 -17.51 -4.42
N ILE A 163 26.79 -18.20 -3.79
CA ILE A 163 25.43 -18.38 -4.33
C ILE A 163 24.80 -17.02 -4.66
N LEU A 164 25.02 -16.08 -3.75
CA LEU A 164 24.41 -14.79 -3.82
C LEU A 164 25.05 -13.90 -4.90
N LYS A 165 26.39 -13.91 -5.02
CA LYS A 165 27.11 -13.28 -6.13
C LYS A 165 26.74 -13.91 -7.48
N GLU A 166 26.57 -15.23 -7.55
CA GLU A 166 26.18 -15.93 -8.78
C GLU A 166 24.76 -15.52 -9.22
N PHE A 167 23.81 -15.47 -8.28
CA PHE A 167 22.46 -15.00 -8.55
C PHE A 167 22.44 -13.56 -9.07
N LEU A 168 23.16 -12.66 -8.41
CA LEU A 168 23.23 -11.24 -8.78
C LEU A 168 23.91 -11.03 -10.13
N ASN A 169 25.04 -11.71 -10.38
CA ASN A 169 25.76 -11.64 -11.65
C ASN A 169 24.85 -12.06 -12.80
N ARG A 170 24.08 -13.15 -12.63
CA ARG A 170 23.11 -13.59 -13.64
C ARG A 170 22.07 -12.51 -13.94
N LYS A 171 21.54 -11.84 -12.91
CA LYS A 171 20.50 -10.82 -13.09
C LYS A 171 20.99 -9.55 -13.74
N LEU A 172 22.20 -9.10 -13.39
CA LEU A 172 22.81 -7.93 -14.01
C LEU A 172 23.12 -8.15 -15.50
N THR A 173 23.60 -9.34 -15.88
CA THR A 173 23.84 -9.66 -17.30
C THR A 173 22.55 -9.77 -18.12
N GLU A 174 21.41 -10.01 -17.48
CA GLU A 174 20.12 -10.17 -18.14
C GLU A 174 19.35 -8.85 -18.29
N ASN A 175 19.67 -7.79 -17.54
CA ASN A 175 18.79 -6.63 -17.35
C ASN A 175 19.51 -5.26 -17.34
N GLU A 176 20.16 -4.88 -18.44
CA GLU A 176 20.92 -3.61 -18.54
C GLU A 176 20.05 -2.32 -18.46
N ASN A 177 18.71 -2.40 -18.35
CA ASN A 177 17.81 -1.26 -18.60
C ASN A 177 16.97 -0.74 -17.42
N TYR A 178 17.02 -1.34 -16.22
CA TYR A 178 16.20 -0.88 -15.09
C TYR A 178 17.00 0.00 -14.11
N LYS A 179 16.46 1.18 -13.79
CA LYS A 179 17.13 2.22 -12.99
C LYS A 179 17.17 1.96 -11.48
N GLU A 180 16.28 1.11 -10.96
CA GLU A 180 16.14 0.83 -9.52
C GLU A 180 15.82 -0.65 -9.32
N GLU A 181 16.89 -1.46 -9.21
CA GLU A 181 16.80 -2.90 -9.02
C GLU A 181 17.16 -3.27 -7.58
N TYR A 182 16.25 -3.99 -6.92
CA TYR A 182 16.46 -4.49 -5.58
C TYR A 182 16.42 -6.01 -5.56
N VAL A 183 17.01 -6.60 -4.53
CA VAL A 183 16.92 -8.05 -4.30
C VAL A 183 16.45 -8.33 -2.88
N ILE A 184 15.59 -9.34 -2.76
CA ILE A 184 15.19 -9.95 -1.50
C ILE A 184 15.81 -11.34 -1.40
N PHE A 185 16.53 -11.58 -0.30
CA PHE A 185 16.97 -12.91 0.10
C PHE A 185 16.21 -13.38 1.32
N LYS A 186 15.70 -14.61 1.27
CA LYS A 186 15.13 -15.28 2.45
C LYS A 186 16.23 -16.05 3.16
N ILE A 187 16.32 -15.85 4.46
CA ILE A 187 17.36 -16.43 5.31
C ILE A 187 16.73 -17.18 6.47
N LYS A 188 17.40 -18.27 6.88
CA LYS A 188 17.21 -18.88 8.19
C LYS A 188 18.41 -18.57 9.07
N ASP A 189 18.15 -18.01 10.24
CA ASP A 189 19.19 -17.79 11.25
C ASP A 189 19.56 -19.10 11.97
N ILE A 190 20.50 -19.01 12.93
CA ILE A 190 20.95 -20.15 13.75
C ILE A 190 19.82 -20.85 14.52
N ASN A 191 18.75 -20.12 14.84
CA ASN A 191 17.60 -20.61 15.58
C ASN A 191 16.45 -21.05 14.64
N ASP A 192 16.73 -21.20 13.35
CA ASP A 192 15.76 -21.51 12.29
C ASP A 192 14.64 -20.45 12.12
N ASN A 193 14.82 -19.24 12.65
CA ASN A 193 13.90 -18.13 12.39
C ASN A 193 14.12 -17.59 10.98
N ILE A 194 13.03 -17.22 10.32
CA ILE A 194 13.07 -16.65 8.97
C ILE A 194 13.35 -15.14 9.07
N LYS A 195 14.36 -14.69 8.34
CA LYS A 195 14.72 -13.27 8.15
C LYS A 195 14.84 -12.96 6.67
N TYR A 196 14.95 -11.67 6.35
CA TYR A 196 15.07 -11.19 4.99
C TYR A 196 16.23 -10.21 4.87
N ILE A 197 16.99 -10.30 3.79
CA ILE A 197 17.85 -9.20 3.35
C ILE A 197 17.16 -8.49 2.21
N PHE A 198 17.15 -7.16 2.26
CA PHE A 198 16.69 -6.32 1.15
C PHE A 198 17.75 -5.27 0.85
N ASN A 199 18.19 -5.20 -0.40
CA ASN A 199 19.22 -4.24 -0.79
C ASN A 199 19.12 -3.90 -2.27
N GLU A 200 19.63 -2.72 -2.64
CA GLU A 200 19.78 -2.33 -4.03
C GLU A 200 20.95 -3.10 -4.66
N ILE A 201 20.78 -3.60 -5.88
CA ILE A 201 21.80 -4.44 -6.54
C ILE A 201 23.12 -3.69 -6.68
N LYS A 202 23.10 -2.39 -6.98
CA LYS A 202 24.31 -1.58 -7.17
C LYS A 202 25.18 -1.53 -5.91
N HIS A 203 24.57 -1.56 -4.72
CA HIS A 203 25.28 -1.53 -3.44
C HIS A 203 25.85 -2.89 -3.03
N PHE A 204 25.54 -3.94 -3.79
CA PHE A 204 26.05 -5.27 -3.52
C PHE A 204 27.55 -5.43 -3.84
N TYR A 205 28.04 -4.68 -4.82
CA TYR A 205 29.44 -4.72 -5.26
C TYR A 205 30.34 -3.79 -4.45
N ASP A 206 29.76 -2.88 -3.66
CA ASP A 206 30.49 -2.16 -2.64
C ASP A 206 30.88 -3.16 -1.52
N THR A 207 32.16 -3.23 -1.20
CA THR A 207 32.77 -4.17 -0.22
C THR A 207 32.24 -4.07 1.22
N ASN A 208 31.15 -3.33 1.46
CA ASN A 208 30.50 -3.09 2.74
C ASN A 208 29.15 -3.84 2.89
N PHE A 209 28.86 -4.84 2.05
CA PHE A 209 27.65 -5.67 2.16
C PHE A 209 27.45 -6.31 3.55
N GLU A 210 28.53 -6.42 4.33
CA GLU A 210 28.57 -6.99 5.69
C GLU A 210 27.84 -6.17 6.77
N LYS A 211 27.26 -5.01 6.42
CA LYS A 211 26.50 -4.24 7.42
C LYS A 211 25.15 -4.90 7.72
N LYS A 212 24.95 -5.22 9.01
CA LYS A 212 23.67 -5.60 9.67
C LYS A 212 22.46 -4.72 9.31
N GLU A 213 22.68 -3.54 8.73
CA GLU A 213 21.68 -2.49 8.49
C GLU A 213 20.60 -2.88 7.45
N ASN A 214 20.76 -3.99 6.72
CA ASN A 214 19.82 -4.45 5.69
C ASN A 214 19.13 -5.79 6.02
N LEU A 215 19.16 -6.21 7.29
CA LEU A 215 18.48 -7.40 7.78
C LEU A 215 17.13 -7.03 8.40
N TYR A 216 16.08 -7.66 7.91
CA TYR A 216 14.70 -7.43 8.30
C TYR A 216 14.11 -8.71 8.88
N GLU A 217 13.39 -8.59 9.99
CA GLU A 217 12.69 -9.71 10.64
C GLU A 217 11.41 -10.07 9.87
N SER A 218 10.90 -9.16 9.03
CA SER A 218 9.74 -9.41 8.18
C SER A 218 9.75 -8.60 6.89
N ILE A 219 8.95 -9.06 5.92
CA ILE A 219 8.68 -8.32 4.67
C ILE A 219 7.99 -6.98 4.97
N SER A 220 7.24 -6.88 6.07
CA SER A 220 6.59 -5.62 6.43
C SER A 220 7.60 -4.51 6.75
N GLU A 221 8.78 -4.85 7.26
CA GLU A 221 9.82 -3.87 7.52
C GLU A 221 10.53 -3.44 6.22
N ILE A 222 10.68 -4.35 5.25
CA ILE A 222 11.19 -4.02 3.90
C ILE A 222 10.30 -2.98 3.21
N ILE A 223 8.98 -3.12 3.40
CA ILE A 223 7.99 -2.20 2.84
C ILE A 223 8.20 -0.76 3.32
N GLU A 224 8.58 -0.56 4.58
CA GLU A 224 8.81 0.77 5.13
C GLU A 224 9.98 1.49 4.45
N VAL A 225 10.92 0.73 3.88
CA VAL A 225 12.07 1.27 3.13
C VAL A 225 11.73 1.59 1.68
N LEU A 226 10.67 0.98 1.14
CA LEU A 226 10.17 1.25 -0.21
C LEU A 226 9.30 2.52 -0.29
N TYR A 227 8.94 3.11 0.87
CA TYR A 227 8.27 4.42 1.01
C TYR A 227 9.29 5.55 1.14
#